data_AF-A0A4Q5R6C4-F1
#
_entry.id   AF-A0A4Q5R6C4-F1
#
_cell.length_a   1.000
_cell.length_b   1.000
_cell.length_c   1.000
_cell.angle_alpha   90.00
_cell.angle_beta   90.00
_cell.angle_gamma   90.00
#
_symmetry.space_group_name_H-M   'P 1'
#
loop_
_entity.id
_entity.type
_entity.pdbx_description
1 polymer ?
#
loop_
_entity_poly.entity_id
_entity_poly.type
_entity_poly.pdbx_seq_one_letter_code
_entity_poly.pdbx_strand_id
1 'polypeptide(L)'
;MSLAAGAIAISINTALLAGADHIPLVTARGGLLKLLNIWVGRDLARLGIGTFWARLGLPMPGGTAFQLGFHVVVGVMMALLYGLALEPMLRGTAWAKGLAYAVLVWLANSVVILPLLGEGFAGSRDLGLPGIVYFAVAHTIFFVLTAVLFARFLPVPTRRIRSRSRLG
;
A
#
# COMPACT_ATOMS: atom_id res chain seq x y z
N MET A 1 12.68 10.96 5.39
CA MET A 1 11.73 10.96 6.53
C MET A 1 10.43 10.22 6.20
N SER A 2 9.83 10.44 5.02
CA SER A 2 8.76 9.57 4.46
C SER A 2 9.12 8.08 4.47
N LEU A 3 10.39 7.75 4.19
CA LEU A 3 10.90 6.38 4.20
C LEU A 3 10.84 5.71 5.59
N ALA A 4 11.05 6.45 6.69
CA ALA A 4 10.99 5.89 8.04
C ALA A 4 9.53 5.60 8.45
N ALA A 5 8.61 6.53 8.17
CA ALA A 5 7.18 6.30 8.35
C ALA A 5 6.69 5.10 7.52
N GLY A 6 7.10 5.03 6.25
CA GLY A 6 6.83 3.91 5.37
C GLY A 6 7.39 2.60 5.92
N ALA A 7 8.65 2.55 6.33
CA ALA A 7 9.27 1.33 6.85
C ALA A 7 8.54 0.77 8.09
N ILE A 8 8.17 1.63 9.04
CA ILE A 8 7.41 1.22 10.24
C ILE A 8 6.03 0.70 9.84
N ALA A 9 5.29 1.45 9.01
CA ALA A 9 3.96 1.06 8.56
C ALA A 9 3.99 -0.27 7.77
N ILE A 10 4.96 -0.45 6.89
CA ILE A 10 5.18 -1.70 6.12
C ILE A 10 5.49 -2.85 7.07
N SER A 11 6.33 -2.65 8.08
CA SER A 11 6.70 -3.70 9.03
C SER A 11 5.49 -4.18 9.81
N ILE A 12 4.67 -3.25 10.32
CA ILE A 12 3.43 -3.58 11.04
C ILE A 12 2.43 -4.26 10.10
N ASN A 13 2.24 -3.75 8.89
CA ASN A 13 1.34 -4.35 7.91
C ASN A 13 1.78 -5.78 7.52
N THR A 14 3.08 -6.00 7.35
CA THR A 14 3.65 -7.31 7.06
C THR A 14 3.40 -8.28 8.22
N ALA A 15 3.61 -7.83 9.46
CA ALA A 15 3.33 -8.64 10.65
C ALA A 15 1.85 -9.00 10.77
N LEU A 16 0.93 -8.08 10.45
CA LEU A 16 -0.50 -8.39 10.39
C LEU A 16 -0.78 -9.44 9.32
N LEU A 17 -0.33 -9.25 8.09
CA LEU A 17 -0.55 -10.21 7.01
C LEU A 17 0.02 -11.60 7.33
N ALA A 18 1.22 -11.69 7.92
CA ALA A 18 1.78 -12.95 8.38
C ALA A 18 0.95 -13.56 9.53
N GLY A 19 0.41 -12.73 10.43
CA GLY A 19 -0.53 -13.14 11.47
C GLY A 19 -1.79 -13.81 10.92
N ALA A 20 -2.28 -13.35 9.75
CA ALA A 20 -3.42 -13.95 9.08
C ALA A 20 -3.16 -15.40 8.65
N ASP A 21 -1.91 -15.77 8.34
CA ASP A 21 -1.55 -17.11 7.91
C ASP A 21 -1.60 -18.14 9.06
N HIS A 22 -1.60 -17.66 10.32
CA HIS A 22 -1.80 -18.51 11.51
C HIS A 22 -3.29 -18.80 11.80
N ILE A 23 -4.19 -18.16 11.06
CA ILE A 23 -5.63 -18.39 11.10
C ILE A 23 -6.00 -18.93 9.70
N PRO A 24 -6.97 -19.83 9.53
CA PRO A 24 -7.38 -20.31 8.19
C PRO A 24 -8.16 -19.23 7.40
N LEU A 25 -7.61 -18.01 7.32
CA LEU A 25 -8.14 -16.88 6.57
C LEU A 25 -7.46 -16.82 5.21
N VAL A 26 -8.23 -17.13 4.16
CA VAL A 26 -7.83 -16.79 2.81
C VAL A 26 -7.85 -15.27 2.71
N THR A 27 -6.69 -14.66 2.47
CA THR A 27 -6.54 -13.22 2.20
C THR A 27 -6.15 -13.02 0.74
N ALA A 28 -6.44 -11.83 0.18
CA ALA A 28 -6.03 -11.49 -1.19
C ALA A 28 -4.50 -11.44 -1.29
N ARG A 29 -3.88 -12.55 -1.68
CA ARG A 29 -2.43 -12.62 -1.87
C ARG A 29 -2.06 -12.08 -3.26
N GLY A 30 -1.69 -10.80 -3.30
CA GLY A 30 -0.93 -10.22 -4.41
C GLY A 30 -1.73 -9.83 -5.66
N GLY A 31 -2.97 -9.34 -5.52
CA GLY A 31 -3.79 -8.91 -6.67
C GLY A 31 -3.06 -7.96 -7.63
N LEU A 32 -2.36 -6.94 -7.12
CA LEU A 32 -1.56 -6.04 -7.96
C LEU A 32 -0.44 -6.77 -8.73
N LEU A 33 0.23 -7.74 -8.11
CA LEU A 33 1.26 -8.55 -8.76
C LEU A 33 0.66 -9.42 -9.86
N LYS A 34 -0.50 -10.06 -9.61
CA LYS A 34 -1.23 -10.82 -10.62
C LYS A 34 -1.58 -9.94 -11.81
N LEU A 35 -2.09 -8.73 -11.57
CA LEU A 35 -2.48 -7.80 -12.63
C LEU A 35 -1.27 -7.38 -13.47
N LEU A 36 -0.17 -7.04 -12.81
CA LEU A 36 1.08 -6.70 -13.46
C LEU A 36 1.57 -7.87 -14.34
N ASN A 37 1.53 -9.09 -13.82
CA ASN A 37 1.93 -10.28 -14.59
C ASN A 37 1.03 -10.52 -15.82
N ILE A 38 -0.27 -10.28 -15.73
CA ILE A 38 -1.18 -10.39 -16.87
C ILE A 38 -0.85 -9.34 -17.94
N TRP A 39 -0.55 -8.11 -17.52
CA TRP A 39 -0.37 -6.99 -18.44
C TRP A 39 1.00 -6.98 -19.10
N VAL A 40 2.07 -7.16 -18.31
CA VAL A 40 3.46 -7.03 -18.81
C VAL A 40 4.20 -8.36 -18.85
N GLY A 41 3.70 -9.43 -18.23
CA GLY A 41 4.44 -10.70 -18.14
C GLY A 41 4.79 -11.30 -19.50
N ARG A 42 3.92 -11.15 -20.50
CA ARG A 42 4.18 -11.58 -21.88
C ARG A 42 5.35 -10.83 -22.51
N ASP A 43 5.41 -9.52 -22.34
CA ASP A 43 6.47 -8.69 -22.92
C ASP A 43 7.79 -8.86 -22.17
N LEU A 44 7.75 -8.99 -20.84
CA LEU A 44 8.90 -9.35 -20.03
C LEU A 44 9.49 -10.71 -20.44
N ALA A 45 8.64 -11.68 -20.76
CA ALA A 45 9.07 -12.99 -21.25
C ALA A 45 9.72 -12.88 -22.65
N ARG A 46 9.12 -12.11 -23.57
CA ARG A 46 9.66 -11.86 -24.92
C ARG A 46 11.03 -11.19 -24.88
N LEU A 47 11.23 -10.25 -23.96
CA LEU A 47 12.50 -9.55 -23.77
C LEU A 47 13.55 -10.41 -23.04
N GLY A 48 13.22 -11.64 -22.64
CA GLY A 48 14.14 -12.51 -21.90
C GLY A 48 14.48 -11.98 -20.51
N ILE A 49 13.67 -11.08 -19.94
CA ILE A 49 13.94 -10.50 -18.61
C ILE A 49 13.89 -11.60 -17.55
N GLY A 50 12.96 -12.56 -17.67
CA GLY A 50 12.87 -13.69 -16.74
C GLY A 50 14.12 -14.58 -16.75
N THR A 51 14.69 -14.86 -17.93
CA THR A 51 15.91 -15.67 -18.04
C THR A 51 17.14 -14.91 -17.56
N PHE A 52 17.22 -13.61 -17.84
CA PHE A 52 18.26 -12.73 -17.27
C PHE A 52 18.18 -12.67 -15.73
N TRP A 53 16.98 -12.48 -15.18
CA TRP A 53 16.72 -12.43 -13.74
C TRP A 53 17.15 -13.72 -13.03
N ALA A 54 16.79 -14.87 -13.61
CA ALA A 54 17.19 -16.17 -13.09
C ALA A 54 18.72 -16.38 -13.12
N ARG A 55 19.41 -15.89 -14.17
CA ARG A 55 20.88 -15.95 -14.26
C ARG A 55 21.58 -15.14 -13.18
N LEU A 56 20.98 -14.04 -12.73
CA LEU A 56 21.48 -13.25 -11.61
C LEU A 56 21.20 -13.90 -10.25
N GLY A 57 20.53 -15.06 -10.20
CA GLY A 57 20.19 -15.74 -8.96
C GLY A 57 19.14 -14.99 -8.13
N LEU A 58 18.35 -14.11 -8.77
CA LEU A 58 17.38 -13.29 -8.06
C LEU A 58 16.10 -14.07 -7.71
N PRO A 59 15.36 -13.66 -6.66
CA PRO A 59 14.13 -14.33 -6.25
C PRO A 59 13.09 -14.42 -7.37
N MET A 60 12.53 -15.62 -7.57
CA MET A 60 11.49 -15.85 -8.57
C MET A 60 10.13 -15.28 -8.10
N PRO A 61 9.26 -14.81 -9.02
CA PRO A 61 7.98 -14.17 -8.68
C PRO A 61 7.06 -14.96 -7.74
N GLY A 62 7.12 -16.30 -7.78
CA GLY A 62 6.33 -17.18 -6.91
C GLY A 62 6.92 -17.39 -5.51
N GLY A 63 8.16 -16.99 -5.25
CA GLY A 63 8.85 -17.24 -3.99
C GLY A 63 8.56 -16.20 -2.91
N THR A 64 8.63 -16.62 -1.64
CA THR A 64 8.41 -15.76 -0.46
C THR A 64 9.27 -14.50 -0.47
N ALA A 65 10.56 -14.63 -0.81
CA ALA A 65 11.47 -13.49 -0.86
C ALA A 65 11.05 -12.44 -1.90
N PHE A 66 10.56 -12.86 -3.07
CA PHE A 66 10.06 -11.94 -4.08
C PHE A 66 8.78 -11.26 -3.60
N GLN A 67 7.83 -12.03 -3.06
CA GLN A 67 6.56 -11.47 -2.58
C GLN A 67 6.77 -10.44 -1.47
N LEU A 68 7.68 -10.73 -0.53
CA LEU A 68 8.08 -9.79 0.51
C LEU A 68 8.74 -8.54 -0.09
N GLY A 69 9.70 -8.71 -1.01
CA GLY A 69 10.36 -7.59 -1.68
C GLY A 69 9.37 -6.71 -2.45
N PHE A 70 8.45 -7.34 -3.20
CA PHE A 70 7.39 -6.65 -3.92
C PHE A 70 6.46 -5.90 -2.97
N HIS A 71 6.07 -6.51 -1.84
CA HIS A 71 5.25 -5.87 -0.82
C HIS A 71 5.93 -4.62 -0.24
N VAL A 72 7.23 -4.71 0.07
CA VAL A 72 8.03 -3.57 0.55
C VAL A 72 8.09 -2.46 -0.49
N VAL A 73 8.40 -2.79 -1.75
CA VAL A 73 8.48 -1.80 -2.84
C VAL A 73 7.14 -1.07 -3.02
N VAL A 74 6.03 -1.81 -3.11
CA VAL A 74 4.69 -1.24 -3.25
C VAL A 74 4.34 -0.38 -2.03
N GLY A 75 4.64 -0.85 -0.82
CA GLY A 75 4.42 -0.10 0.41
C GLY A 75 5.19 1.23 0.45
N VAL A 76 6.45 1.23 0.02
CA VAL A 76 7.27 2.45 -0.09
C VAL A 76 6.67 3.40 -1.14
N MET A 77 6.28 2.89 -2.31
CA MET A 77 5.63 3.69 -3.34
C MET A 77 4.34 4.36 -2.83
N MET A 78 3.51 3.62 -2.08
CA MET A 78 2.29 4.16 -1.48
C MET A 78 2.59 5.24 -0.41
N ALA A 79 3.61 5.03 0.42
CA ALA A 79 4.02 6.04 1.41
C ALA A 79 4.58 7.32 0.74
N LEU A 80 5.30 7.18 -0.36
CA LEU A 80 5.76 8.32 -1.16
C LEU A 80 4.61 9.04 -1.85
N LEU A 81 3.68 8.31 -2.46
CA LEU A 81 2.48 8.87 -3.08
C LEU A 81 1.65 9.66 -2.07
N TYR A 82 1.49 9.11 -0.85
CA TYR A 82 0.85 9.84 0.23
C TYR A 82 1.56 11.16 0.51
N GLY A 83 2.85 11.11 0.83
CA GLY A 83 3.60 12.28 1.28
C GLY A 83 3.78 13.36 0.22
N LEU A 84 3.89 12.98 -1.06
CA LEU A 84 4.17 13.91 -2.15
C LEU A 84 2.90 14.47 -2.81
N ALA A 85 1.83 13.69 -2.89
CA ALA A 85 0.62 14.08 -3.61
C ALA A 85 -0.59 14.28 -2.70
N LEU A 86 -0.91 13.29 -1.85
CA LEU A 86 -2.17 13.33 -1.10
C LEU A 86 -2.11 14.19 0.16
N GLU A 87 -0.99 14.18 0.90
CA GLU A 87 -0.82 14.97 2.12
C GLU A 87 -1.12 16.46 1.89
N PRO A 88 -0.55 17.15 0.87
CA PRO A 88 -0.82 18.57 0.64
C PRO A 88 -2.25 18.84 0.13
N MET A 89 -2.91 17.85 -0.48
CA MET A 89 -4.26 18.00 -1.03
C MET A 89 -5.35 17.80 0.02
N LEU A 90 -5.12 16.95 1.02
CA LEU A 90 -6.13 16.59 2.01
C LEU A 90 -6.12 17.56 3.20
N ARG A 91 -7.31 17.95 3.65
CA ARG A 91 -7.52 18.74 4.87
C ARG A 91 -7.85 17.84 6.06
N GLY A 92 -7.56 18.32 7.27
CA GLY A 92 -7.93 17.64 8.52
C GLY A 92 -6.76 16.99 9.25
N THR A 93 -7.10 16.18 10.27
CA THR A 93 -6.14 15.48 11.12
C THR A 93 -5.44 14.35 10.36
N ALA A 94 -4.23 13.98 10.80
CA ALA A 94 -3.45 12.93 10.14
C ALA A 94 -4.21 11.59 10.03
N TRP A 95 -4.92 11.18 11.08
CA TRP A 95 -5.72 9.94 11.06
C TRP A 95 -6.86 10.02 10.04
N ALA A 96 -7.52 11.18 9.90
CA ALA A 96 -8.60 11.36 8.93
C ALA A 96 -8.07 11.33 7.49
N LYS A 97 -6.92 11.96 7.23
CA LYS A 97 -6.22 11.84 5.94
C LYS A 97 -5.87 10.39 5.62
N GLY A 98 -5.34 9.66 6.60
CA GLY A 98 -5.01 8.24 6.46
C GLY A 98 -6.22 7.37 6.17
N LEU A 99 -7.35 7.62 6.84
CA LEU A 99 -8.61 6.90 6.58
C LEU A 99 -9.16 7.22 5.19
N ALA A 100 -9.15 8.48 4.78
CA ALA A 100 -9.56 8.87 3.43
C ALA A 100 -8.69 8.17 2.37
N TYR A 101 -7.37 8.12 2.59
CA TYR A 101 -6.46 7.43 1.69
C TYR A 101 -6.71 5.91 1.66
N ALA A 102 -6.91 5.29 2.83
CA ALA A 102 -7.27 3.87 2.92
C ALA A 102 -8.54 3.55 2.13
N VAL A 103 -9.60 4.36 2.28
CA VAL A 103 -10.86 4.16 1.56
C VAL A 103 -10.66 4.29 0.05
N LEU A 104 -9.92 5.30 -0.41
CA LEU A 104 -9.64 5.50 -1.83
C LEU A 104 -8.92 4.30 -2.45
N VAL A 105 -7.84 3.83 -1.81
CA VAL A 105 -7.07 2.69 -2.33
C VAL A 105 -7.87 1.40 -2.21
N TRP A 106 -8.61 1.19 -1.11
CA TRP A 106 -9.45 0.02 -0.94
C TRP A 106 -10.56 -0.04 -1.99
N LEU A 107 -11.19 1.09 -2.34
CA LEU A 107 -12.19 1.16 -3.40
C LEU A 107 -11.55 0.88 -4.77
N ALA A 108 -10.41 1.48 -5.08
CA ALA A 108 -9.69 1.20 -6.32
C ALA A 108 -9.38 -0.30 -6.44
N ASN A 109 -8.92 -0.92 -5.35
CA ASN A 109 -8.62 -2.34 -5.34
C ASN A 109 -9.89 -3.20 -5.49
N SER A 110 -10.92 -2.93 -4.68
CA SER A 110 -12.13 -3.76 -4.58
C SER A 110 -13.07 -3.63 -5.78
N VAL A 111 -13.07 -2.47 -6.45
CA VAL A 111 -14.00 -2.16 -7.56
C VAL A 111 -13.33 -2.31 -8.92
N VAL A 112 -12.02 -2.07 -9.02
CA VAL A 112 -11.30 -2.09 -10.30
C VAL A 112 -10.35 -3.28 -10.37
N ILE A 113 -9.39 -3.36 -9.46
CA ILE A 113 -8.30 -4.35 -9.56
C ILE A 113 -8.81 -5.79 -9.43
N LEU A 114 -9.53 -6.11 -8.35
CA LEU A 114 -10.00 -7.48 -8.09
C LEU A 114 -11.03 -7.96 -9.14
N PRO A 115 -11.99 -7.13 -9.60
CA PRO A 115 -12.86 -7.51 -10.71
C PRO A 115 -12.12 -7.74 -12.03
N LEU A 116 -11.12 -6.93 -12.37
CA LEU A 116 -10.29 -7.13 -13.57
C LEU A 116 -9.48 -8.43 -13.52
N LEU A 117 -9.17 -8.93 -12.32
CA LEU A 117 -8.55 -10.24 -12.10
C LEU A 117 -9.53 -11.40 -12.14
N GLY A 118 -10.83 -11.13 -12.26
CA GLY A 118 -11.88 -12.14 -12.21
C GLY A 118 -12.27 -12.56 -10.78
N GLU A 119 -11.70 -11.95 -9.73
CA GLU A 119 -11.94 -12.30 -8.32
C GLU A 119 -13.28 -11.72 -7.78
N GLY A 120 -13.95 -10.87 -8.57
CA GLY A 120 -15.23 -10.26 -8.21
C GLY A 120 -15.10 -9.01 -7.34
N PHE A 121 -16.23 -8.43 -6.95
CA PHE A 121 -16.25 -7.23 -6.10
C PHE A 121 -15.64 -7.54 -4.74
N ALA A 122 -14.64 -6.74 -4.32
CA ALA A 122 -13.87 -6.98 -3.09
C ALA A 122 -13.28 -8.40 -2.96
N GLY A 123 -13.10 -9.12 -4.08
CA GLY A 123 -12.58 -10.49 -4.08
C GLY A 123 -13.61 -11.54 -3.65
N SER A 124 -14.92 -11.25 -3.74
CA SER A 124 -16.00 -12.10 -3.24
C SER A 124 -16.06 -13.52 -3.81
N ARG A 125 -15.35 -13.84 -4.90
CA ARG A 125 -15.28 -15.20 -5.45
C ARG A 125 -14.24 -16.08 -4.74
N ASP A 126 -13.20 -15.46 -4.21
CA ASP A 126 -12.05 -16.15 -3.64
C ASP A 126 -11.92 -15.93 -2.11
N LEU A 127 -12.54 -14.86 -1.59
CA LEU A 127 -12.50 -14.48 -0.19
C LEU A 127 -13.86 -14.61 0.47
N GLY A 128 -13.89 -15.29 1.62
CA GLY A 128 -15.00 -15.19 2.55
C GLY A 128 -15.06 -13.82 3.22
N LEU A 129 -16.22 -13.46 3.79
CA LEU A 129 -16.41 -12.19 4.51
C LEU A 129 -15.32 -11.91 5.56
N PRO A 130 -14.85 -12.88 6.38
CA PRO A 130 -13.75 -12.63 7.32
C PRO A 130 -12.45 -12.20 6.63
N GLY A 131 -12.12 -12.78 5.47
CA GLY A 131 -10.92 -12.41 4.70
C GLY A 131 -11.01 -10.99 4.13
N ILE A 132 -12.20 -10.60 3.65
CA ILE A 132 -12.46 -9.23 3.16
C ILE A 132 -12.29 -8.21 4.29
N VAL A 133 -12.91 -8.47 5.45
CA VAL A 133 -12.82 -7.59 6.63
C VAL A 133 -11.38 -7.50 7.11
N TYR A 134 -10.68 -8.63 7.23
CA TYR A 134 -9.29 -8.67 7.66
C TYR A 134 -8.39 -7.86 6.73
N PHE A 135 -8.54 -8.05 5.41
CA PHE A 135 -7.79 -7.30 4.41
C PHE A 135 -8.06 -5.79 4.53
N ALA A 136 -9.31 -5.38 4.67
CA ALA A 136 -9.68 -3.97 4.85
C ALA A 136 -9.07 -3.37 6.13
N VAL A 137 -9.03 -4.12 7.23
CA VAL A 137 -8.43 -3.69 8.50
C VAL A 137 -6.92 -3.52 8.37
N ALA A 138 -6.20 -4.52 7.87
CA ALA A 138 -4.75 -4.45 7.67
C ALA A 138 -4.37 -3.26 6.77
N HIS A 139 -5.09 -3.11 5.66
CA HIS A 139 -4.94 -1.99 4.74
C HIS A 139 -5.17 -0.64 5.42
N THR A 140 -6.24 -0.51 6.20
CA THR A 140 -6.56 0.73 6.93
C THR A 140 -5.47 1.08 7.94
N ILE A 141 -4.99 0.10 8.70
CA ILE A 141 -3.90 0.28 9.66
C ILE A 141 -2.65 0.81 8.96
N PHE A 142 -2.27 0.23 7.81
CA PHE A 142 -1.12 0.69 7.03
C PHE A 142 -1.21 2.18 6.67
N PHE A 143 -2.33 2.63 6.10
CA PHE A 143 -2.48 4.02 5.64
C PHE A 143 -2.64 5.02 6.78
N VAL A 144 -3.38 4.65 7.84
CA VAL A 144 -3.52 5.50 9.03
C VAL A 144 -2.18 5.67 9.73
N LEU A 145 -1.42 4.59 9.93
CA LEU A 145 -0.09 4.66 10.52
C LEU A 145 0.87 5.48 9.65
N THR A 146 0.86 5.27 8.33
CA THR A 146 1.66 6.07 7.39
C THR A 146 1.36 7.56 7.57
N ALA A 147 0.09 7.95 7.57
CA ALA A 147 -0.32 9.34 7.71
C ALA A 147 0.06 9.95 9.07
N VAL A 148 -0.17 9.22 10.16
CA VAL A 148 0.17 9.66 11.52
C VAL A 148 1.68 9.81 11.69
N LEU A 149 2.47 8.83 11.26
CA LEU A 149 3.92 8.87 11.36
C LEU A 149 4.51 9.96 10.46
N PHE A 150 3.95 10.16 9.26
CA PHE A 150 4.35 11.25 8.39
C PHE A 150 4.14 12.62 9.05
N ALA A 151 2.97 12.86 9.63
CA ALA A 151 2.66 14.10 10.35
C ALA A 151 3.54 14.30 11.62
N ARG A 152 3.97 13.20 12.26
CA ARG A 152 4.88 13.25 13.42
C ARG A 152 6.32 13.57 13.02
N PHE A 153 6.82 13.01 11.92
CA PHE A 153 8.18 13.23 11.46
C PHE A 153 8.35 14.51 10.63
N LEU A 154 7.26 15.05 10.08
CA LEU A 154 7.24 16.33 9.38
C LEU A 154 6.24 17.27 10.05
N PRO A 155 6.62 17.93 11.16
CA PRO A 155 5.82 19.02 11.69
C PRO A 155 5.79 20.13 10.62
N VAL A 156 4.61 20.37 10.05
CA VAL A 156 4.37 21.49 9.14
C VAL A 156 4.88 22.76 9.83
N PRO A 157 5.79 23.55 9.19
CA PRO A 157 6.17 24.83 9.73
C PRO A 157 4.89 25.62 9.93
N THR A 158 4.51 25.88 11.18
CA THR A 158 3.37 26.72 11.49
C THR A 158 3.66 28.05 10.79
N ARG A 159 2.91 28.35 9.73
CA ARG A 159 2.94 29.64 9.07
C ARG A 159 2.44 30.61 10.13
N ARG A 160 3.36 31.15 10.96
CA ARG A 160 3.08 32.27 11.85
C ARG A 160 2.60 33.38 10.93
N ILE A 161 1.29 33.52 10.83
CA ILE A 161 0.67 34.75 10.37
C ILE A 161 1.11 35.76 11.41
N ARG A 162 2.22 36.44 11.11
CA ARG A 162 2.66 37.63 11.83
C ARG A 162 1.52 38.62 11.62
N SER A 163 0.62 38.71 12.59
CA SER A 163 -0.26 39.86 12.69
C SER A 163 0.66 41.07 12.81
N ARG A 164 0.88 41.76 11.68
CA ARG A 164 1.39 43.11 11.73
C ARG A 164 0.23 43.95 12.26
N SER A 165 0.10 43.98 13.58
CA SER A 165 -0.35 45.17 14.28
C SER A 165 0.74 46.23 14.10
N ARG A 166 0.53 47.09 13.12
CA ARG A 166 0.97 48.50 13.12
C ARG A 166 -0.26 49.24 12.58
N LEU A 167 -1.07 50.00 13.31
CA LEU A 167 -0.84 50.89 14.45
C LEU A 167 0.45 51.68 14.29
N GLY A 168 0.28 52.84 13.66
CA GLY A 168 1.29 53.81 13.23
C GLY A 168 0.75 54.52 12.02
#